data_AF-A0A6C0U5C8-F1
#
_entry.id   AF-A0A6C0U5C8-F1
#
_cell.length_a   1.000
_cell.length_b   1.000
_cell.length_c   1.000
_cell.angle_alpha   90.00
_cell.angle_beta   90.00
_cell.angle_gamma   90.00
#
_symmetry.space_group_name_H-M   'P 1'
#
loop_
_entity.id
_entity.type
_entity.pdbx_description
1 polymer ?
#
loop_
_entity_poly.entity_id
_entity_poly.type
_entity_poly.pdbx_seq_one_letter_code
_entity_poly.pdbx_strand_id
1 'polypeptide(L)'
;MYRSFCDHYKSLYSKSRLFSGGITKPSGTDSLFFTWKNTDKDKMVLEMRADLLEEYIAYCVKEINTLLSAAKANMPPDLWTVDKSVPGRMLTTTNINALLICLRLIIERGTISSFDTYRKKFSGLKSFSFKSYHSSQYNRMAEALYKKHFG
;
A
#
# COMPACT_ATOMS: atom_id res chain seq x y z
N MET A 1 -7.70 29.41 -5.68
CA MET A 1 -8.61 28.28 -5.99
C MET A 1 -7.96 26.90 -5.76
N TYR A 2 -6.66 26.69 -6.07
CA TYR A 2 -5.90 25.45 -5.75
C TYR A 2 -5.75 25.06 -4.26
N ARG A 3 -5.89 26.01 -3.32
CA ARG A 3 -5.81 25.71 -1.89
C ARG A 3 -6.96 24.84 -1.39
N SER A 4 -8.17 25.01 -1.94
CA SER A 4 -9.38 24.36 -1.41
C SER A 4 -9.39 22.83 -1.59
N PHE A 5 -8.93 22.31 -2.73
CA PHE A 5 -8.82 20.86 -2.95
C PHE A 5 -7.69 20.25 -2.09
N CYS A 6 -6.53 20.90 -2.04
CA CYS A 6 -5.47 20.52 -1.11
C CYS A 6 -5.96 20.51 0.33
N ASP A 7 -6.79 21.46 0.75
CA ASP A 7 -7.23 21.58 2.13
C ASP A 7 -8.41 20.64 2.46
N HIS A 8 -9.30 20.35 1.50
CA HIS A 8 -10.35 19.33 1.64
C HIS A 8 -9.77 17.90 1.61
N TYR A 9 -8.82 17.64 0.71
CA TYR A 9 -8.07 16.38 0.66
C TYR A 9 -7.17 16.21 1.89
N LYS A 10 -6.47 17.27 2.34
CA LYS A 10 -5.72 17.28 3.62
C LYS A 10 -6.63 17.10 4.82
N SER A 11 -7.87 17.56 4.80
CA SER A 11 -8.85 17.35 5.89
C SER A 11 -9.28 15.89 6.00
N LEU A 12 -9.50 15.23 4.85
CA LEU A 12 -9.72 13.77 4.79
C LEU A 12 -8.45 12.98 5.19
N TYR A 13 -7.26 13.44 4.78
CA TYR A 13 -5.97 12.81 5.11
C TYR A 13 -5.47 13.09 6.54
N SER A 14 -5.83 14.23 7.16
CA SER A 14 -5.34 14.59 8.49
C SER A 14 -5.98 13.73 9.57
N LYS A 15 -7.20 13.23 9.31
CA LYS A 15 -7.90 12.25 10.16
C LYS A 15 -7.41 10.81 9.93
N SER A 16 -6.74 10.53 8.81
CA SER A 16 -6.23 9.20 8.44
C SER A 16 -4.71 9.03 8.65
N ARG A 17 -4.06 9.83 9.52
CA ARG A 17 -2.61 9.70 9.85
C ARG A 17 -2.16 8.28 10.23
N LEU A 18 -3.09 7.36 10.51
CA LEU A 18 -2.83 5.97 10.85
C LEU A 18 -2.95 4.99 9.68
N PHE A 19 -3.45 5.41 8.51
CA PHE A 19 -3.68 4.52 7.36
C PHE A 19 -3.17 5.19 6.08
N SER A 20 -2.19 4.56 5.44
CA SER A 20 -1.57 4.94 4.16
C SER A 20 -0.83 6.29 4.16
N GLY A 21 0.49 6.25 4.24
CA GLY A 21 1.35 7.41 3.98
C GLY A 21 1.30 7.88 2.52
N GLY A 22 0.15 8.29 2.01
CA GLY A 22 0.07 8.97 0.71
C GLY A 22 0.22 8.07 -0.52
N ILE A 23 0.06 6.74 -0.43
CA ILE A 23 0.22 5.89 -1.63
C ILE A 23 -0.83 6.19 -2.71
N THR A 24 -2.03 6.63 -2.31
CA THR A 24 -3.11 7.00 -3.23
C THR A 24 -3.11 8.49 -3.58
N LYS A 25 -2.12 9.28 -3.14
CA LYS A 25 -2.05 10.70 -3.44
C LYS A 25 -1.89 10.92 -4.95
N PRO A 26 -2.50 11.97 -5.53
CA PRO A 26 -2.43 12.21 -6.97
C PRO A 26 -1.15 12.95 -7.38
N SER A 27 0.00 12.56 -6.81
CA SER A 27 1.30 13.20 -7.05
C SER A 27 2.44 12.34 -6.50
N GLY A 28 3.68 12.65 -6.89
CA GLY A 28 4.88 11.97 -6.39
C GLY A 28 5.14 10.62 -7.06
N THR A 29 6.42 10.29 -7.23
CA THR A 29 6.91 9.08 -7.92
C THR A 29 6.73 7.80 -7.09
N ASP A 30 6.32 7.93 -5.84
CA ASP A 30 6.06 6.86 -4.87
C ASP A 30 4.55 6.53 -4.72
N SER A 31 3.71 7.02 -5.65
CA SER A 31 2.26 6.91 -5.61
C SER A 31 1.70 5.96 -6.68
N LEU A 32 0.52 5.40 -6.43
CA LEU A 32 -0.22 4.63 -7.44
C LEU A 32 -0.68 5.55 -8.59
N PHE A 33 -0.89 6.83 -8.34
CA PHE A 33 -1.19 7.79 -9.40
C PHE A 33 -0.06 7.90 -10.43
N PHE A 34 1.19 7.81 -9.99
CA PHE A 34 2.35 7.81 -10.89
C PHE A 34 2.31 6.62 -11.86
N THR A 35 1.93 5.44 -11.38
CA THR A 35 1.90 4.20 -12.18
C THR A 35 0.60 4.02 -12.98
N TRP A 36 -0.46 4.76 -12.65
CA TRP A 36 -1.72 4.71 -13.38
C TRP A 36 -1.53 5.23 -14.81
N LYS A 37 -1.86 4.39 -15.80
CA LYS A 37 -1.61 4.61 -17.23
C LYS A 37 -2.75 5.32 -17.97
N ASN A 38 -3.75 5.85 -17.26
CA ASN A 38 -4.81 6.63 -17.89
C ASN A 38 -4.21 7.96 -18.41
N THR A 39 -4.39 8.24 -19.71
CA THR A 39 -3.85 9.43 -20.39
C THR A 39 -4.49 10.73 -19.92
N ASP A 40 -5.71 10.67 -19.39
CA ASP A 40 -6.46 11.80 -18.87
C ASP A 40 -6.34 11.93 -17.34
N LYS A 41 -5.45 11.17 -16.69
CA LYS A 41 -5.37 11.12 -15.21
C LYS A 41 -5.23 12.49 -14.55
N ASP A 42 -4.52 13.43 -15.18
CA ASP A 42 -4.33 14.77 -14.62
C ASP A 42 -5.65 15.57 -14.55
N LYS A 43 -6.60 15.30 -15.46
CA LYS A 43 -7.94 15.90 -15.43
C LYS A 43 -8.75 15.48 -14.21
N MET A 44 -8.46 14.33 -13.61
CA MET A 44 -9.05 13.91 -12.33
C MET A 44 -8.87 14.99 -11.25
N VAL A 45 -7.68 15.62 -11.22
CA VAL A 45 -7.32 16.64 -10.22
C VAL A 45 -7.67 18.04 -10.71
N LEU A 46 -7.27 18.36 -11.95
CA LEU A 46 -7.37 19.72 -12.50
C LEU A 46 -8.83 20.11 -12.78
N GLU A 47 -9.65 19.17 -13.23
CA GLU A 47 -11.03 19.39 -13.63
C GLU A 47 -12.04 18.74 -12.67
N MET A 48 -11.57 18.12 -11.58
CA MET A 48 -12.42 17.44 -10.58
C MET A 48 -13.38 16.40 -11.18
N ARG A 49 -12.90 15.67 -12.18
CA ARG A 49 -13.66 14.63 -12.90
C ARG A 49 -13.96 13.43 -12.00
N ALA A 50 -15.23 13.28 -11.62
CA ALA A 50 -15.69 12.22 -10.71
C ALA A 50 -15.56 10.82 -11.31
N ASP A 51 -15.80 10.68 -12.61
CA ASP A 51 -15.62 9.43 -13.36
C ASP A 51 -14.16 8.95 -13.32
N LEU A 52 -13.21 9.85 -13.55
CA LEU A 52 -11.78 9.52 -13.45
C LEU A 52 -11.37 9.19 -12.01
N LEU A 53 -12.01 9.80 -11.01
CA LEU A 53 -11.77 9.47 -9.61
C LEU A 53 -12.22 8.05 -9.28
N GLU A 54 -13.38 7.62 -9.78
CA GLU A 54 -13.88 6.25 -9.60
C GLU A 54 -12.97 5.22 -10.27
N GLU A 55 -12.52 5.50 -11.50
CA GLU A 55 -11.52 4.66 -12.19
C GLU A 55 -10.22 4.55 -11.40
N TYR A 56 -9.73 5.67 -10.86
CA TYR A 56 -8.51 5.69 -10.07
C TYR A 56 -8.66 4.93 -8.74
N ILE A 57 -9.82 5.04 -8.07
CA ILE A 57 -10.13 4.25 -6.88
C ILE A 57 -10.12 2.76 -7.23
N ALA A 58 -10.77 2.35 -8.33
CA ALA A 58 -10.78 0.96 -8.77
C ALA A 58 -9.36 0.43 -9.06
N TYR A 59 -8.53 1.26 -9.72
CA TYR A 59 -7.12 0.95 -9.95
C TYR A 59 -6.34 0.79 -8.63
N CYS A 60 -6.52 1.71 -7.67
CA CYS A 60 -5.87 1.65 -6.36
C CYS A 60 -6.23 0.36 -5.61
N VAL A 61 -7.52 0.02 -5.59
CA VAL A 61 -8.04 -1.20 -4.97
C VAL A 61 -7.41 -2.44 -5.61
N LYS A 62 -7.36 -2.50 -6.94
CA LYS A 62 -6.73 -3.60 -7.67
C LYS A 62 -5.26 -3.78 -7.27
N GLU A 63 -4.45 -2.72 -7.29
CA GLU A 63 -3.01 -2.82 -7.03
C GLU A 63 -2.72 -3.19 -5.56
N ILE A 64 -3.45 -2.59 -4.61
CA ILE A 64 -3.36 -2.93 -3.18
C ILE A 64 -3.76 -4.39 -2.96
N ASN A 65 -4.88 -4.84 -3.54
CA ASN A 65 -5.35 -6.22 -3.41
C ASN A 65 -4.37 -7.21 -4.05
N THR A 66 -3.72 -6.84 -5.15
CA THR A 66 -2.74 -7.69 -5.83
C THR A 66 -1.56 -7.99 -4.91
N LEU A 67 -0.99 -6.97 -4.27
CA LEU A 67 0.09 -7.16 -3.29
C LEU A 67 -0.37 -7.93 -2.04
N LEU A 68 -1.48 -7.52 -1.43
CA LEU A 68 -1.97 -8.13 -0.18
C LEU A 68 -2.38 -9.59 -0.38
N SER A 69 -2.97 -9.93 -1.53
CA SER A 69 -3.31 -11.31 -1.87
C SER A 69 -2.05 -12.15 -2.06
N ALA A 70 -1.01 -11.60 -2.69
CA ALA A 70 0.27 -12.29 -2.84
C ALA A 70 0.97 -12.53 -1.50
N ALA A 71 0.88 -11.57 -0.57
CA ALA A 71 1.35 -11.75 0.81
C ALA A 71 0.53 -12.82 1.54
N LYS A 72 -0.80 -12.78 1.45
CA LYS A 72 -1.71 -13.78 2.01
C LYS A 72 -1.39 -15.19 1.52
N ALA A 73 -1.13 -15.36 0.24
CA ALA A 73 -0.79 -16.65 -0.36
C ALA A 73 0.52 -17.26 0.16
N ASN A 74 1.35 -16.48 0.85
CA ASN A 74 2.61 -16.92 1.48
C ASN A 74 2.53 -16.99 3.01
N MET A 75 1.32 -16.87 3.58
CA MET A 75 1.07 -17.01 5.00
C MET A 75 0.21 -18.25 5.29
N PRO A 76 0.42 -18.92 6.43
CA PRO A 76 -0.53 -19.90 6.94
C PRO A 76 -1.94 -19.26 7.08
N PRO A 77 -3.02 -19.93 6.62
CA PRO A 77 -4.37 -19.37 6.61
C PRO A 77 -4.86 -18.92 8.00
N ASP A 78 -4.50 -19.66 9.04
CA ASP A 78 -4.81 -19.38 10.45
C ASP A 78 -4.16 -18.09 10.96
N LEU A 79 -3.00 -17.71 10.41
CA LEU A 79 -2.34 -16.45 10.77
C LEU A 79 -2.94 -15.24 10.01
N TRP A 80 -3.69 -15.43 8.93
CA TRP A 80 -4.35 -14.33 8.19
C TRP A 80 -5.67 -13.91 8.86
N THR A 81 -5.59 -13.45 10.11
CA THR A 81 -6.74 -13.11 10.94
C THR A 81 -6.54 -11.80 11.71
N VAL A 82 -7.66 -11.17 12.09
CA VAL A 82 -7.70 -10.02 13.02
C VAL A 82 -7.83 -10.46 14.47
N ASP A 83 -8.14 -11.74 14.73
CA ASP A 83 -8.35 -12.27 16.08
C ASP A 83 -7.10 -12.08 16.93
N LYS A 84 -7.24 -11.30 18.01
CA LYS A 84 -6.15 -10.95 18.91
C LYS A 84 -5.62 -12.15 19.70
N SER A 85 -6.41 -13.21 19.85
CA SER A 85 -6.02 -14.44 20.54
C SER A 85 -4.94 -15.22 19.79
N VAL A 86 -4.87 -15.09 18.46
CA VAL A 86 -3.94 -15.85 17.61
C VAL A 86 -2.54 -15.24 17.66
N PRO A 87 -1.54 -15.95 18.24
CA PRO A 87 -0.18 -15.44 18.34
C PRO A 87 0.47 -15.38 16.95
N GLY A 88 0.92 -14.20 16.54
CA GLY A 88 1.51 -14.01 15.21
C GLY A 88 0.51 -13.74 14.09
N ARG A 89 -0.74 -13.38 14.45
CA ARG A 89 -1.72 -12.87 13.49
C ARG A 89 -1.14 -11.78 12.58
N MET A 90 -1.54 -11.82 11.33
CA MET A 90 -1.02 -10.94 10.27
C MET A 90 -1.82 -9.67 10.10
N LEU A 91 -3.14 -9.68 10.35
CA LEU A 91 -4.00 -8.51 10.13
C LEU A 91 -3.94 -7.56 11.33
N THR A 92 -2.74 -7.07 11.62
CA THR A 92 -2.51 -5.98 12.56
C THR A 92 -2.28 -4.68 11.80
N THR A 93 -2.59 -3.54 12.43
CA THR A 93 -2.34 -2.22 11.85
C THR A 93 -0.87 -2.04 11.46
N THR A 94 0.07 -2.47 12.30
CA THR A 94 1.52 -2.42 12.03
C THR A 94 1.90 -3.20 10.77
N ASN A 95 1.45 -4.45 10.64
CA ASN A 95 1.81 -5.31 9.52
C ASN A 95 1.20 -4.81 8.20
N ILE A 96 -0.07 -4.43 8.22
CA ILE A 96 -0.75 -3.89 7.03
C ILE A 96 -0.11 -2.58 6.60
N ASN A 97 0.18 -1.67 7.53
CA ASN A 97 0.88 -0.42 7.20
C ASN A 97 2.27 -0.68 6.62
N ALA A 98 3.03 -1.63 7.16
CA ALA A 98 4.33 -1.99 6.61
C ALA A 98 4.23 -2.56 5.19
N LEU A 99 3.22 -3.40 4.90
CA LEU A 99 2.98 -3.91 3.54
C LEU A 99 2.61 -2.79 2.56
N LEU A 100 1.76 -1.84 2.97
CA LEU A 100 1.40 -0.69 2.13
C LEU A 100 2.58 0.24 1.85
N ILE A 101 3.47 0.43 2.82
CA ILE A 101 4.70 1.21 2.62
C ILE A 101 5.71 0.44 1.77
N CYS A 102 5.78 -0.88 1.92
CA CYS A 102 6.56 -1.73 1.02
C CYS A 102 6.11 -1.55 -0.44
N LEU A 103 4.80 -1.45 -0.70
CA LEU A 103 4.30 -1.13 -2.04
C LEU A 103 4.77 0.24 -2.55
N ARG A 104 4.82 1.26 -1.70
CA ARG A 104 5.40 2.57 -2.06
C ARG A 104 6.87 2.44 -2.46
N LEU A 105 7.66 1.67 -1.71
CA LEU A 105 9.07 1.41 -2.04
C LEU A 105 9.23 0.66 -3.37
N ILE A 106 8.32 -0.29 -3.67
CA ILE A 106 8.27 -0.98 -4.96
C ILE A 106 7.97 0.00 -6.10
N ILE A 107 7.03 0.92 -5.90
CA ILE A 107 6.67 1.95 -6.89
C ILE A 107 7.81 2.95 -7.09
N GLU A 108 8.45 3.39 -6.01
CA GLU A 108 9.52 4.40 -6.07
C GLU A 108 10.79 3.87 -6.76
N ARG A 109 11.11 2.59 -6.57
CA ARG A 109 12.37 1.98 -7.01
C ARG A 109 12.23 1.07 -8.23
N GLY A 110 11.02 0.92 -8.73
CA GLY A 110 10.70 0.01 -9.82
C GLY A 110 9.26 0.21 -10.30
N THR A 111 8.68 -0.83 -10.87
CA THR A 111 7.30 -0.78 -11.36
C THR A 111 6.44 -1.78 -10.60
N ILE A 112 5.15 -1.46 -10.47
CA ILE A 112 4.15 -2.43 -10.02
C ILE A 112 4.19 -3.70 -10.87
N SER A 113 3.81 -4.82 -10.29
CA SER A 113 3.94 -6.15 -10.91
C SER A 113 2.70 -7.00 -10.70
N SER A 114 2.68 -8.17 -11.34
CA SER A 114 1.56 -9.11 -11.24
C SER A 114 1.53 -9.82 -9.88
N PHE A 115 0.36 -10.39 -9.58
CA PHE A 115 0.18 -11.28 -8.43
C PHE A 115 1.25 -12.37 -8.35
N ASP A 116 1.54 -13.06 -9.45
CA ASP A 116 2.52 -14.16 -9.46
C ASP A 116 3.94 -13.69 -9.16
N THR A 117 4.33 -12.52 -9.67
CA THR A 117 5.63 -11.93 -9.34
C THR A 117 5.73 -11.61 -7.87
N TYR A 118 4.72 -10.94 -7.30
CA TYR A 118 4.68 -10.66 -5.86
C TYR A 118 4.66 -11.92 -5.03
N ARG A 119 3.87 -12.93 -5.43
CA ARG A 119 3.77 -14.20 -4.72
C ARG A 119 5.11 -14.91 -4.69
N LYS A 120 5.86 -14.94 -5.80
CA LYS A 120 7.21 -15.50 -5.86
C LYS A 120 8.19 -14.72 -4.98
N LYS A 121 8.15 -13.38 -5.05
CA LYS A 121 9.03 -12.50 -4.25
C LYS A 121 8.78 -12.64 -2.75
N PHE A 122 7.52 -12.79 -2.34
CA PHE A 122 7.14 -13.07 -0.95
C PHE A 122 7.35 -14.52 -0.51
N SER A 123 8.06 -15.36 -1.28
CA SER A 123 8.43 -16.69 -0.80
C SER A 123 9.17 -16.59 0.54
N GLY A 124 8.74 -17.38 1.53
CA GLY A 124 9.29 -17.36 2.88
C GLY A 124 8.82 -16.19 3.76
N LEU A 125 7.77 -15.45 3.36
CA LEU A 125 7.20 -14.35 4.15
C LEU A 125 6.85 -14.77 5.58
N LYS A 126 6.33 -15.98 5.78
CA LYS A 126 6.01 -16.53 7.12
C LYS A 126 7.19 -16.49 8.11
N SER A 127 8.42 -16.57 7.60
CA SER A 127 9.64 -16.58 8.41
C SER A 127 10.22 -15.17 8.62
N PHE A 128 9.52 -14.12 8.17
CA PHE A 128 9.87 -12.75 8.50
C PHE A 128 9.49 -12.44 9.95
N SER A 129 10.37 -11.73 10.66
CA SER A 129 10.20 -11.43 12.09
C SER A 129 9.21 -10.28 12.33
N PHE A 130 7.95 -10.42 11.93
CA PHE A 130 6.92 -9.39 12.11
C PHE A 130 6.83 -8.89 13.56
N LYS A 131 6.98 -9.79 14.53
CA LYS A 131 6.86 -9.49 15.98
C LYS A 131 7.98 -8.61 16.53
N SER A 132 9.11 -8.44 15.83
CA SER A 132 10.22 -7.62 16.34
C SER A 132 10.02 -6.12 16.13
N TYR A 133 8.91 -5.70 15.51
CA TYR A 133 8.64 -4.31 15.17
C TYR A 133 7.47 -3.75 15.96
N HIS A 134 7.65 -2.56 16.52
CA HIS A 134 6.58 -1.82 17.18
C HIS A 134 5.77 -0.96 16.19
N SER A 135 4.60 -0.47 16.60
CA SER A 135 3.72 0.38 15.78
C SER A 135 4.34 1.71 15.33
N SER A 136 5.43 2.16 15.95
CA SER A 136 6.21 3.34 15.53
C SER A 136 7.27 3.02 14.47
N GLN A 137 7.49 1.74 14.17
CA GLN A 137 8.60 1.26 13.34
C GLN A 137 8.14 0.64 12.01
N TYR A 138 6.89 0.88 11.59
CA TYR A 138 6.37 0.34 10.33
C TYR A 138 7.20 0.74 9.10
N ASN A 139 7.85 1.92 9.10
CA ASN A 139 8.74 2.35 8.00
C ASN A 139 9.97 1.44 7.92
N ARG A 140 10.66 1.25 9.06
CA ARG A 140 11.82 0.36 9.16
C ARG A 140 11.46 -1.09 8.81
N MET A 141 10.27 -1.51 9.20
CA MET A 141 9.74 -2.83 8.86
C MET A 141 9.48 -2.99 7.36
N ALA A 142 8.89 -1.98 6.73
CA ALA A 142 8.65 -1.95 5.29
C ALA A 142 9.96 -1.97 4.48
N GLU A 143 10.97 -1.21 4.91
CA GLU A 143 12.31 -1.23 4.31
C GLU A 143 12.96 -2.61 4.43
N ALA A 144 12.83 -3.27 5.59
CA ALA A 144 13.34 -4.61 5.79
C ALA A 144 12.60 -5.64 4.93
N LEU A 145 11.27 -5.53 4.80
CA LEU A 145 10.47 -6.36 3.90
C LEU A 145 10.92 -6.17 2.45
N TYR A 146 11.04 -4.92 2.01
CA TYR A 146 11.50 -4.58 0.66
C TYR A 146 12.89 -5.19 0.40
N LYS A 147 13.86 -4.91 1.27
CA LYS A 147 15.24 -5.39 1.11
C LYS A 147 15.31 -6.91 1.05
N LYS A 148 14.53 -7.62 1.86
CA LYS A 148 14.55 -9.09 1.91
C LYS A 148 13.92 -9.74 0.69
N HIS A 149 12.85 -9.16 0.16
CA HIS A 149 12.01 -9.82 -0.86
C HIS A 149 12.15 -9.22 -2.26
N PHE A 150 12.53 -7.95 -2.37
CA PHE A 150 12.52 -7.17 -3.62
C PHE A 150 13.86 -6.51 -3.97
N GLY A 151 14.72 -6.27 -2.98
CA GLY A 151 16.06 -5.71 -3.16
C GLY A 151 17.08 -6.72 -3.66
#